data_AF-A0A2A4Z9S7-F1
#
_entry.id   AF-A0A2A4Z9S7-F1
#
_cell.length_a   1.000
_cell.length_b   1.000
_cell.length_c   1.000
_cell.angle_alpha   90.00
_cell.angle_beta   90.00
_cell.angle_gamma   90.00
#
_symmetry.space_group_name_H-M   'P 1'
#
loop_
_entity.id
_entity.type
_entity.pdbx_description
1 polymer ?
#
loop_
_entity_poly.entity_id
_entity_poly.type
_entity_poly.pdbx_seq_one_letter_code
_entity_poly.pdbx_strand_id
1 'polypeptide(L)'
;MKNISKYILISFLGLISVGIFMPEKSFGQDAKDTNISYEDVSYYVHVVDSMTLISGETKISLWGIEKMREGASVFQLKIRGVLEKEVGGQSVLCTIKSRDGEYNIKAQCINAQEEDLSLFLLQQGYASADRTAIYGSVYEHPYLNAEESARLKGQGAWADDVVSLSGDAQSKNFMMGAFFLMTIFMLALGFLGFYIMRGFGRVVDIQNQSIDLAVKERALKNKEKYIVASIIDAEVKANKSKIDAYLLVYEEVLQRLSNKDIAPNYQKTGEIIQKQPVLDRSVFDGNTDKLDSFGARLASDVIHYYARIKTVPDYVEVTPDMPRGEVIETIRMAVENAQKMNEISDMLVEGFVQHALIKHIGV
;
A
#
# COMPACT_ATOMS: atom_id res chain seq x y z
N MET A 1 -6.01 42.32 41.83
CA MET A 1 -6.35 41.30 42.84
C MET A 1 -6.27 39.93 42.18
N LYS A 2 -5.43 39.03 42.74
CA LYS A 2 -5.44 37.54 42.70
C LYS A 2 -5.66 36.91 41.30
N ASN A 3 -4.70 36.35 40.57
CA ASN A 3 -3.66 35.35 40.91
C ASN A 3 -4.17 34.24 41.84
N ILE A 4 -4.62 33.13 41.23
CA ILE A 4 -4.84 31.72 41.64
C ILE A 4 -5.81 31.21 40.54
N SER A 5 -5.58 30.18 39.71
CA SER A 5 -4.85 28.93 39.89
C SER A 5 -4.38 28.43 38.51
N LYS A 6 -3.05 28.44 38.33
CA LYS A 6 -2.34 27.48 37.47
C LYS A 6 -2.45 26.13 38.19
N TYR A 7 -2.78 25.05 37.48
CA TYR A 7 -2.75 23.62 37.82
C TYR A 7 -4.10 22.99 37.42
N ILE A 8 -4.17 22.50 36.18
CA ILE A 8 -4.80 21.27 35.67
C ILE A 8 -4.42 21.23 34.19
N LEU A 9 -3.14 20.93 33.96
CA LEU A 9 -2.62 20.44 32.69
C LEU A 9 -1.43 19.59 33.10
N ILE A 10 -1.61 18.26 33.06
CA ILE A 10 -0.60 17.19 32.93
C ILE A 10 -1.33 15.86 33.24
N SER A 11 -1.06 14.85 32.42
CA SER A 11 -1.49 13.44 32.49
C SER A 11 -2.79 13.07 31.77
N PHE A 12 -2.76 13.11 30.43
CA PHE A 12 -3.34 12.04 29.61
C PHE A 12 -2.56 11.96 28.28
N LEU A 13 -1.35 11.43 28.36
CA LEU A 13 -0.53 11.04 27.21
C LEU A 13 0.35 9.88 27.69
N GLY A 14 0.04 8.67 27.23
CA GLY A 14 0.83 7.48 27.58
C GLY A 14 0.07 6.17 27.46
N LEU A 15 -0.46 5.86 26.27
CA LEU A 15 -0.73 4.48 25.83
C LEU A 15 -0.82 4.46 24.30
N ILE A 16 0.27 4.90 23.66
CA ILE A 16 0.62 4.46 22.31
C ILE A 16 1.46 3.20 22.54
N SER A 17 0.82 2.04 22.48
CA SER A 17 1.52 0.77 22.40
C SER A 17 2.31 0.74 21.09
N VAL A 18 3.63 0.80 21.24
CA VAL A 18 4.62 0.55 20.21
C VAL A 18 4.36 -0.84 19.64
N GLY A 19 3.94 -0.91 18.38
CA GLY A 19 4.00 -2.12 17.58
C GLY A 19 5.46 -2.43 17.27
N ILE A 20 6.14 -3.05 18.22
CA ILE A 20 7.45 -3.66 18.00
C ILE A 20 7.22 -4.92 17.16
N PHE A 21 7.66 -4.81 15.90
CA PHE A 21 8.14 -5.93 15.10
C PHE A 21 8.90 -6.93 15.99
N MET A 22 8.33 -8.11 16.20
CA MET A 22 9.08 -9.27 16.66
C MET A 22 8.98 -10.36 15.60
N PRO A 23 10.11 -11.06 15.35
CA PRO A 23 10.30 -11.88 14.18
C PRO A 23 9.56 -13.21 14.30
N GLU A 24 9.16 -13.72 13.14
CA GLU A 24 8.95 -15.13 12.85
C GLU A 24 9.93 -16.02 13.63
N LYS A 25 9.42 -16.70 14.66
CA LYS A 25 10.00 -17.96 15.11
C LYS A 25 9.08 -19.07 14.69
N SER A 26 9.46 -19.68 13.56
CA SER A 26 9.13 -21.05 13.21
C SER A 26 9.24 -21.93 14.45
N PHE A 27 8.09 -22.41 14.94
CA PHE A 27 8.01 -23.46 15.93
C PHE A 27 7.69 -24.75 15.17
N GLY A 28 8.73 -25.31 14.54
CA GLY A 28 8.74 -26.72 14.19
C GLY A 28 8.86 -27.50 15.50
N GLN A 29 7.78 -28.14 15.90
CA GLN A 29 7.81 -29.16 16.94
C GLN A 29 7.24 -30.44 16.33
N ASP A 30 8.16 -31.37 16.10
CA ASP A 30 7.92 -32.73 15.62
C ASP A 30 6.84 -33.41 16.46
N ALA A 31 5.60 -33.40 15.95
CA ALA A 31 4.58 -34.33 16.38
C ALA A 31 4.82 -35.64 15.62
N LYS A 32 5.09 -36.68 16.39
CA LYS A 32 5.23 -38.07 15.94
C LYS A 32 3.97 -38.47 15.17
N ASP A 33 4.10 -38.55 13.86
CA ASP A 33 3.04 -38.92 12.92
C ASP A 33 2.65 -40.39 13.12
N THR A 34 1.64 -40.64 13.97
CA THR A 34 0.79 -41.81 13.79
C THR A 34 -0.08 -41.53 12.58
N ASN A 35 0.32 -42.10 11.44
CA ASN A 35 -0.32 -41.95 10.15
C ASN A 35 -1.72 -42.58 10.17
N ILE A 36 -2.68 -41.86 10.76
CA ILE A 36 -4.11 -42.16 10.69
C ILE A 36 -4.58 -41.49 9.39
N SER A 37 -4.76 -42.30 8.35
CA SER A 37 -5.33 -41.81 7.08
C SER A 37 -6.74 -41.30 7.34
N TYR A 38 -6.90 -39.97 7.35
CA TYR A 38 -8.21 -39.34 7.41
C TYR A 38 -8.86 -39.42 6.03
N GLU A 39 -10.12 -39.87 6.00
CA GLU A 39 -10.93 -39.95 4.78
C GLU A 39 -11.87 -38.73 4.77
N ASP A 40 -11.72 -37.88 3.75
CA ASP A 40 -12.59 -36.73 3.52
C ASP A 40 -13.70 -37.11 2.55
N VAL A 41 -14.95 -37.03 3.00
CA VAL A 41 -16.12 -37.42 2.20
C VAL A 41 -17.15 -36.30 2.25
N SER A 42 -17.67 -35.94 1.07
CA SER A 42 -18.77 -34.98 0.96
C SER A 42 -20.10 -35.72 1.12
N TYR A 43 -20.94 -35.25 2.05
CA TYR A 43 -22.26 -35.82 2.34
C TYR A 43 -23.35 -34.77 2.13
N TYR A 44 -24.46 -35.18 1.52
CA TYR A 44 -25.71 -34.42 1.58
C TYR A 44 -26.46 -34.83 2.84
N VAL A 45 -26.50 -33.94 3.83
CA VAL A 45 -26.91 -34.30 5.19
C VAL A 45 -28.22 -33.66 5.60
N HIS A 46 -28.98 -34.38 6.42
CA HIS A 46 -30.11 -33.86 7.17
C HIS A 46 -29.81 -33.91 8.67
N VAL A 47 -30.17 -32.86 9.39
CA VAL A 47 -29.98 -32.82 10.84
C VAL A 47 -31.10 -33.62 11.52
N VAL A 48 -30.75 -34.62 12.32
CA VAL A 48 -31.73 -35.48 13.02
C VAL A 48 -31.88 -35.07 14.48
N ASP A 49 -30.76 -34.74 15.13
CA ASP A 49 -30.72 -34.29 16.52
C ASP A 49 -29.70 -33.17 16.73
N SER A 50 -29.41 -32.83 17.99
CA SER A 50 -28.54 -31.71 18.36
C SER A 50 -27.10 -31.83 17.83
N MET A 51 -26.62 -33.04 17.54
CA MET A 51 -25.21 -33.29 17.18
C MET A 51 -25.04 -34.38 16.11
N THR A 52 -26.14 -34.87 15.55
CA THR A 52 -26.15 -35.96 14.58
C THR A 52 -26.80 -35.53 13.28
N LEU A 53 -26.08 -35.81 12.21
CA LEU A 53 -26.47 -35.67 10.83
C LEU A 53 -26.76 -37.06 10.23
N ILE A 54 -27.64 -37.14 9.24
CA ILE A 54 -27.91 -38.38 8.48
C ILE A 54 -27.73 -38.12 6.98
N SER A 55 -27.06 -39.06 6.30
CA SER A 55 -26.93 -39.10 4.85
C SER A 55 -27.23 -40.51 4.35
N GLY A 56 -28.41 -40.72 3.79
CA GLY A 56 -28.90 -42.06 3.45
C GLY A 56 -29.08 -42.91 4.70
N GLU A 57 -28.36 -44.03 4.77
CA GLU A 57 -28.34 -44.93 5.94
C GLU A 57 -27.22 -44.60 6.94
N THR A 58 -26.33 -43.66 6.62
CA THR A 58 -25.18 -43.32 7.47
C THR A 58 -25.56 -42.24 8.47
N LYS A 59 -25.35 -42.54 9.76
CA LYS A 59 -25.47 -41.62 10.89
C LYS A 59 -24.11 -41.02 11.22
N ILE A 60 -24.00 -39.70 11.14
CA ILE A 60 -22.77 -38.94 11.35
C ILE A 60 -22.91 -38.15 12.65
N SER A 61 -22.19 -38.53 13.69
CA SER A 61 -22.09 -37.75 14.93
C SER A 61 -20.93 -36.76 14.82
N LEU A 62 -21.17 -35.50 15.18
CA LEU A 62 -20.13 -34.48 15.19
C LEU A 62 -19.02 -34.84 16.20
N TRP A 63 -17.78 -34.80 15.74
CA TRP A 63 -16.60 -35.17 16.54
C TRP A 63 -16.10 -34.01 17.40
N GLY A 64 -15.47 -34.33 18.54
CA GLY A 64 -14.82 -33.34 19.40
C GLY A 64 -15.77 -32.57 20.32
N ILE A 65 -17.07 -32.87 20.28
CA ILE A 65 -18.09 -32.28 21.14
C ILE A 65 -18.92 -33.34 21.84
N GLU A 66 -19.42 -33.00 23.02
CA GLU A 66 -20.34 -33.83 23.79
C GLU A 66 -21.62 -33.06 24.11
N LYS A 67 -22.70 -33.81 24.25
CA LYS A 67 -24.01 -33.28 24.59
C LYS A 67 -24.01 -32.79 26.03
N MET A 68 -24.37 -31.52 26.23
CA MET A 68 -24.62 -31.02 27.58
C MET A 68 -25.81 -31.75 28.21
N ARG A 69 -25.65 -32.15 29.49
CA ARG A 69 -26.66 -32.95 30.21
C ARG A 69 -28.01 -32.25 30.26
N GLU A 70 -29.04 -33.07 30.11
CA GLU A 70 -30.49 -32.79 30.07
C GLU A 70 -30.96 -31.47 30.69
N GLY A 71 -31.33 -30.53 29.82
CA GLY A 71 -32.25 -29.43 30.10
C GLY A 71 -33.25 -29.33 28.94
N ALA A 72 -34.55 -29.27 29.27
CA ALA A 72 -35.76 -29.15 28.44
C ALA A 72 -35.66 -29.57 26.95
N SER A 73 -36.58 -30.44 26.49
CA SER A 73 -36.72 -30.80 25.06
C SER A 73 -36.72 -29.60 24.09
N VAL A 74 -37.14 -28.41 24.57
CA VAL A 74 -37.09 -27.13 23.87
C VAL A 74 -35.67 -26.70 23.51
N PHE A 75 -34.69 -26.90 24.39
CA PHE A 75 -33.29 -26.59 24.14
C PHE A 75 -32.74 -27.45 23.00
N GLN A 76 -33.03 -28.75 23.01
CA GLN A 76 -32.62 -29.69 21.96
C GLN A 76 -33.21 -29.33 20.59
N LEU A 77 -34.49 -28.91 20.55
CA LEU A 77 -35.13 -28.42 19.33
C LEU A 77 -34.50 -27.13 18.81
N LYS A 78 -34.08 -26.22 19.72
CA LYS A 78 -33.36 -25.00 19.34
C LYS A 78 -32.01 -25.32 18.69
N ILE A 79 -31.25 -26.25 19.26
CA ILE A 79 -29.98 -26.69 18.68
C ILE A 79 -30.20 -27.26 17.27
N ARG A 80 -31.18 -28.15 17.12
CA ARG A 80 -31.53 -28.72 15.82
C ARG A 80 -31.84 -27.64 14.78
N GLY A 81 -32.69 -26.67 15.12
CA GLY A 81 -33.05 -25.60 14.18
C GLY A 81 -31.89 -24.69 13.80
N VAL A 82 -30.95 -24.44 14.73
CA VAL A 82 -29.74 -23.66 14.43
C VAL A 82 -28.81 -24.47 13.52
N LEU A 83 -28.61 -25.76 13.80
CA LEU A 83 -27.77 -26.64 12.98
C LEU A 83 -28.37 -26.87 11.58
N GLU A 84 -29.70 -27.00 11.45
CA GLU A 84 -30.40 -27.08 10.16
C GLU A 84 -30.17 -25.81 9.32
N LYS A 85 -30.24 -24.64 9.97
CA LYS A 85 -29.97 -23.36 9.30
C LYS A 85 -28.52 -23.26 8.83
N GLU A 86 -27.58 -23.73 9.63
CA GLU A 86 -26.14 -23.65 9.33
C GLU A 86 -25.71 -24.62 8.23
N VAL A 87 -26.35 -25.78 8.14
CA VAL A 87 -26.17 -26.73 7.03
C VAL A 87 -26.83 -26.20 5.75
N GLY A 88 -27.95 -25.47 5.88
CA GLY A 88 -28.60 -24.78 4.75
C GLY A 88 -29.11 -25.69 3.63
N GLY A 89 -29.25 -26.99 3.87
CA GLY A 89 -29.57 -27.98 2.84
C GLY A 89 -28.47 -28.16 1.80
N GLN A 90 -27.22 -27.84 2.14
CA GLN A 90 -26.06 -27.99 1.27
C GLN A 90 -25.24 -29.22 1.65
N SER A 91 -24.36 -29.66 0.74
CA SER A 91 -23.40 -30.72 1.04
C SER A 91 -22.38 -30.23 2.08
N VAL A 92 -22.08 -31.05 3.08
CA VAL A 92 -21.02 -30.80 4.07
C VAL A 92 -19.84 -31.70 3.78
N LEU A 93 -18.63 -31.18 3.98
CA LEU A 93 -17.40 -31.96 3.89
C LEU A 93 -17.09 -32.54 5.27
N CYS A 94 -17.10 -33.86 5.40
CA CYS A 94 -16.83 -34.53 6.67
C CYS A 94 -15.55 -35.35 6.63
N THR A 95 -14.62 -35.05 7.53
CA THR A 95 -13.40 -35.81 7.78
C THR A 95 -13.67 -36.86 8.85
N ILE A 96 -13.60 -38.14 8.48
CA ILE A 96 -13.92 -39.25 9.39
C ILE A 96 -12.80 -39.43 10.42
N LYS A 97 -13.15 -39.32 11.71
CA LYS A 97 -12.19 -39.46 12.83
C LYS A 97 -12.30 -40.80 13.54
N SER A 98 -13.51 -41.38 13.59
CA SER A 98 -13.75 -42.72 14.15
C SER A 98 -14.98 -43.34 13.52
N ARG A 99 -15.03 -44.68 13.43
CA ARG A 99 -16.21 -45.44 13.01
C ARG A 99 -16.67 -46.32 14.19
N ASP A 100 -17.97 -46.28 14.48
CA ASP A 100 -18.63 -47.06 15.54
C ASP A 100 -19.68 -47.97 14.90
N GLY A 101 -19.20 -48.95 14.15
CA GLY A 101 -19.99 -49.80 13.26
C GLY A 101 -20.00 -49.34 11.80
N GLU A 102 -20.76 -50.04 10.97
CA GLU A 102 -20.82 -49.82 9.52
C GLU A 102 -21.52 -48.49 9.15
N TYR A 103 -22.51 -48.10 9.94
CA TYR A 103 -23.38 -46.95 9.66
C TYR A 103 -23.26 -45.79 10.64
N ASN A 104 -22.51 -45.90 11.73
CA ASN A 104 -22.30 -44.77 12.65
C ASN A 104 -20.85 -44.30 12.58
N ILE A 105 -20.65 -43.06 12.19
CA ILE A 105 -19.33 -42.45 12.10
C ILE A 105 -19.27 -41.20 12.97
N LYS A 106 -18.11 -40.94 13.57
CA LYS A 106 -17.76 -39.68 14.20
C LYS A 106 -16.85 -38.91 13.27
N ALA A 107 -17.31 -37.74 12.83
CA ALA A 107 -16.59 -36.95 11.84
C ALA A 107 -16.58 -35.47 12.20
N GLN A 108 -15.53 -34.78 11.78
CA GLN A 108 -15.50 -33.33 11.77
C GLN A 108 -16.13 -32.86 10.46
N CYS A 109 -17.17 -32.04 10.53
CA CYS A 109 -17.90 -31.61 9.35
C CYS A 109 -17.83 -30.09 9.17
N ILE A 110 -17.57 -29.67 7.94
CA ILE A 110 -17.41 -28.29 7.52
C ILE A 110 -18.51 -27.96 6.49
N ASN A 111 -19.19 -26.81 6.66
CA ASN A 111 -20.22 -26.36 5.72
C ASN A 111 -19.60 -25.65 4.49
N ALA A 112 -20.46 -25.15 3.58
CA ALA A 112 -19.99 -24.46 2.38
C ALA A 112 -19.32 -23.10 2.67
N GLN A 113 -19.49 -22.56 3.88
CA GLN A 113 -18.88 -21.33 4.37
C GLN A 113 -17.52 -21.58 5.04
N GLU A 114 -17.00 -22.80 4.96
CA GLU A 114 -15.76 -23.24 5.61
C GLU A 114 -15.82 -23.17 7.15
N GLU A 115 -17.03 -23.21 7.72
CA GLU A 115 -17.25 -23.22 9.16
C GLU A 115 -17.36 -24.65 9.70
N ASP A 116 -16.57 -24.95 10.74
CA ASP A 116 -16.65 -26.22 11.49
C ASP A 116 -17.90 -26.23 12.35
N LEU A 117 -18.82 -27.14 12.05
CA LEU A 117 -20.12 -27.26 12.73
C LEU A 117 -19.96 -27.55 14.22
N SER A 118 -18.94 -28.29 14.62
CA SER A 118 -18.70 -28.64 16.03
C SER A 118 -18.17 -27.44 16.79
N LEU A 119 -17.25 -26.68 16.18
CA LEU A 119 -16.76 -25.42 16.72
C LEU A 119 -17.87 -24.38 16.85
N PHE A 120 -18.73 -24.27 15.84
CA PHE A 120 -19.89 -23.39 15.86
C PHE A 120 -20.81 -23.69 17.05
N LEU A 121 -21.13 -24.97 17.30
CA LEU A 121 -21.97 -25.36 18.43
C LEU A 121 -21.33 -25.03 19.80
N LEU A 122 -20.00 -25.14 19.91
CA LEU A 122 -19.26 -24.72 21.11
C LEU A 122 -19.34 -23.21 21.33
N GLN A 123 -19.13 -22.42 20.26
CA GLN A 123 -19.17 -20.96 20.34
C GLN A 123 -20.55 -20.42 20.74
N GLN A 124 -21.63 -21.11 20.34
CA GLN A 124 -22.99 -20.74 20.71
C GLN A 124 -23.42 -21.28 22.09
N GLY A 125 -22.57 -22.07 22.76
CA GLY A 125 -22.86 -22.68 24.06
C GLY A 125 -23.89 -23.81 23.99
N TYR A 126 -24.02 -24.48 22.85
CA TYR A 126 -24.96 -25.59 22.66
C TYR A 126 -24.34 -26.98 22.91
N ALA A 127 -23.00 -27.05 22.96
CA ALA A 127 -22.23 -28.26 23.21
C ALA A 127 -21.10 -28.00 24.21
N SER A 128 -20.62 -29.05 24.87
CA SER A 128 -19.38 -29.06 25.66
C SER A 128 -18.27 -29.70 24.84
N ALA A 129 -17.01 -29.33 25.08
CA ALA A 129 -15.88 -29.89 24.36
C ALA A 129 -15.57 -31.32 24.89
N ASP A 130 -15.53 -32.32 24.01
CA ASP A 130 -15.11 -33.67 24.41
C ASP A 130 -13.59 -33.69 24.57
N ARG A 131 -13.15 -33.43 25.80
CA ARG A 131 -11.73 -33.37 26.17
C ARG A 131 -10.99 -34.66 25.86
N THR A 132 -11.66 -35.81 25.84
CA THR A 132 -11.00 -37.09 25.52
C THR A 132 -10.72 -37.23 24.04
N ALA A 133 -11.61 -36.71 23.19
CA ALA A 133 -11.46 -36.75 21.75
C ALA A 133 -10.43 -35.73 21.23
N ILE A 134 -10.41 -34.52 21.80
CA ILE A 134 -9.58 -33.42 21.28
C ILE A 134 -8.17 -33.35 21.87
N TYR A 135 -7.87 -34.06 22.96
CA TYR A 135 -6.59 -33.97 23.66
C TYR A 135 -5.39 -34.29 22.75
N GLY A 136 -4.40 -33.40 22.72
CA GLY A 136 -3.20 -33.52 21.90
C GLY A 136 -3.44 -33.29 20.41
N SER A 137 -4.65 -32.89 19.99
CA SER A 137 -4.96 -32.54 18.61
C SER A 137 -4.84 -31.03 18.37
N VAL A 138 -4.76 -30.63 17.09
CA VAL A 138 -4.79 -29.22 16.68
C VAL A 138 -6.10 -28.49 17.06
N TYR A 139 -7.15 -29.24 17.40
CA TYR A 139 -8.47 -28.70 17.76
C TYR A 139 -8.62 -28.44 19.26
N GLU A 140 -7.69 -28.89 20.10
CA GLU A 140 -7.77 -28.75 21.56
C GLU A 140 -7.96 -27.29 21.99
N HIS A 141 -7.06 -26.41 21.58
CA HIS A 141 -7.12 -25.00 21.97
C HIS A 141 -8.32 -24.24 21.38
N PRO A 142 -8.63 -24.34 20.06
CA PRO A 142 -9.79 -23.66 19.51
C PRO A 142 -11.12 -24.08 20.16
N TYR A 143 -11.29 -25.36 20.47
CA TYR A 143 -12.54 -25.87 21.03
C TYR A 143 -12.72 -25.46 22.49
N LEU A 144 -11.66 -25.55 23.31
CA LEU A 144 -11.70 -25.10 24.71
C LEU A 144 -11.90 -23.59 24.82
N ASN A 145 -11.29 -22.80 23.93
CA ASN A 145 -11.49 -21.35 23.89
C ASN A 145 -12.92 -20.97 23.48
N ALA A 146 -13.52 -21.71 22.53
CA ALA A 146 -14.90 -21.49 22.11
C ALA A 146 -15.88 -21.78 23.25
N GLU A 147 -15.70 -22.90 23.95
CA GLU A 147 -16.50 -23.26 25.12
C GLU A 147 -16.40 -22.20 26.24
N GLU A 148 -15.18 -21.79 26.60
CA GLU A 148 -14.96 -20.78 27.64
C GLU A 148 -15.56 -19.42 27.25
N SER A 149 -15.45 -19.03 25.98
CA SER A 149 -16.07 -17.81 25.45
C SER A 149 -17.59 -17.85 25.57
N ALA A 150 -18.22 -18.97 25.23
CA ALA A 150 -19.66 -19.14 25.38
C ALA A 150 -20.09 -19.09 26.85
N ARG A 151 -19.31 -19.68 27.76
CA ARG A 151 -19.53 -19.66 29.21
C ARG A 151 -19.45 -18.24 29.78
N LEU A 152 -18.39 -17.49 29.43
CA LEU A 152 -18.21 -16.11 29.88
C LEU A 152 -19.31 -15.17 29.36
N LYS A 153 -19.88 -15.45 28.19
CA LYS A 153 -20.98 -14.68 27.60
C LYS A 153 -22.36 -15.12 28.06
N GLY A 154 -22.48 -16.20 28.84
CA GLY A 154 -23.76 -16.77 29.25
C GLY A 154 -24.62 -17.19 28.05
N GLN A 155 -24.02 -17.83 27.04
CA GLN A 155 -24.72 -18.25 25.82
C GLN A 155 -25.19 -19.70 25.90
N GLY A 156 -26.30 -20.00 25.20
CA GLY A 156 -26.81 -21.36 25.09
C GLY A 156 -27.18 -21.96 26.44
N ALA A 157 -26.56 -23.09 26.80
CA ALA A 157 -26.75 -23.79 28.06
C ALA A 157 -26.15 -23.05 29.27
N TRP A 158 -25.27 -22.07 29.03
CA TRP A 158 -24.65 -21.25 30.07
C TRP A 158 -25.45 -19.98 30.40
N ALA A 159 -26.57 -19.75 29.72
CA ALA A 159 -27.47 -18.66 30.08
C ALA A 159 -28.08 -19.00 31.45
N ASP A 160 -27.77 -18.21 32.48
CA ASP A 160 -28.50 -18.28 33.75
C ASP A 160 -29.99 -18.13 33.44
N ASP A 161 -30.81 -19.10 33.86
CA ASP A 161 -32.28 -19.10 33.76
C ASP A 161 -32.86 -17.99 34.66
N VAL A 162 -32.60 -16.75 34.27
CA VAL A 162 -33.27 -15.54 34.80
C VAL A 162 -34.36 -15.13 33.83
N VAL A 163 -35.09 -16.11 33.28
CA VAL A 163 -36.35 -15.83 32.58
C VAL A 163 -37.45 -15.68 33.63
N SER A 164 -37.60 -14.43 34.05
CA SER A 164 -38.90 -13.74 34.08
C SER A 164 -39.99 -14.33 34.98
N LEU A 165 -39.77 -14.24 36.30
CA LEU A 165 -40.86 -14.12 37.27
C LEU A 165 -40.98 -12.66 37.72
N SER A 166 -41.37 -11.75 36.82
CA SER A 166 -41.81 -10.42 37.22
C SER A 166 -43.32 -10.46 37.44
N GLY A 167 -43.70 -10.99 38.61
CA GLY A 167 -45.04 -10.88 39.17
C GLY A 167 -45.33 -9.45 39.61
N ASP A 168 -46.58 -9.05 39.38
CA ASP A 168 -47.21 -7.79 39.73
C ASP A 168 -46.92 -7.30 41.16
N ALA A 169 -46.54 -6.02 41.27
CA ALA A 169 -46.96 -5.06 42.33
C ALA A 169 -46.20 -3.71 42.33
N GLN A 170 -45.52 -3.30 41.25
CA GLN A 170 -44.79 -1.99 41.21
C GLN A 170 -44.99 -1.19 39.91
N SER A 171 -46.14 -1.32 39.24
CA SER A 171 -46.31 -0.87 37.86
C SER A 171 -46.52 0.64 37.65
N LYS A 172 -46.93 1.43 38.65
CA LYS A 172 -47.20 2.88 38.43
C LYS A 172 -46.01 3.81 38.66
N ASN A 173 -45.21 3.59 39.70
CA ASN A 173 -44.04 4.44 39.98
C ASN A 173 -42.81 4.04 39.14
N PHE A 174 -42.69 2.74 38.78
CA PHE A 174 -41.61 2.27 37.93
C PHE A 174 -41.79 2.71 36.46
N MET A 175 -43.02 2.71 35.95
CA MET A 175 -43.28 3.14 34.57
C MET A 175 -43.01 4.64 34.38
N MET A 176 -43.35 5.48 35.37
CA MET A 176 -43.02 6.91 35.32
C MET A 176 -41.52 7.19 35.48
N GLY A 177 -40.83 6.45 36.35
CA GLY A 177 -39.37 6.53 36.49
C GLY A 177 -38.63 6.10 35.22
N ALA A 178 -39.07 5.01 34.59
CA ALA A 178 -38.49 4.50 33.34
C ALA A 178 -38.69 5.48 32.18
N PHE A 179 -39.88 6.08 32.03
CA PHE A 179 -40.11 7.13 31.03
C PHE A 179 -39.20 8.34 31.25
N PHE A 180 -39.01 8.77 32.49
CA PHE A 180 -38.14 9.91 32.81
C PHE A 180 -36.67 9.62 32.51
N LEU A 181 -36.19 8.43 32.87
CA LEU A 181 -34.83 7.97 32.58
C LEU A 181 -34.59 7.83 31.07
N MET A 182 -35.54 7.27 30.33
CA MET A 182 -35.44 7.11 28.87
C MET A 182 -35.44 8.47 28.17
N THR A 183 -36.24 9.44 28.65
CA THR A 183 -36.24 10.81 28.13
C THR A 183 -34.91 11.53 28.38
N ILE A 184 -34.36 11.42 29.59
CA ILE A 184 -33.04 11.97 29.92
C ILE A 184 -31.95 11.32 29.06
N PHE A 185 -32.02 10.00 28.88
CA PHE A 185 -31.06 9.26 28.06
C PHE A 185 -31.13 9.68 26.58
N MET A 186 -32.34 9.83 26.02
CA MET A 186 -32.53 10.34 24.66
C MET A 186 -32.00 11.77 24.51
N LEU A 187 -32.22 12.65 25.51
CA LEU A 187 -31.65 13.99 25.50
C LEU A 187 -30.12 13.95 25.57
N ALA A 188 -29.55 13.10 26.43
CA ALA A 188 -28.10 12.93 26.54
C ALA A 188 -27.48 12.44 25.22
N LEU A 189 -28.10 11.47 24.54
CA LEU A 189 -27.67 11.02 23.22
C LEU A 189 -27.82 12.11 22.15
N GLY A 190 -28.89 12.91 22.21
CA GLY A 190 -29.08 14.06 21.32
C GLY A 190 -28.00 15.12 21.50
N PHE A 191 -27.66 15.46 22.75
CA PHE A 191 -26.56 16.36 23.06
C PHE A 191 -25.21 15.80 22.61
N LEU A 192 -24.95 14.51 22.84
CA LEU A 192 -23.73 13.85 22.40
C LEU A 192 -23.62 13.88 20.86
N GLY A 193 -24.70 13.55 20.15
CA GLY A 193 -24.79 13.62 18.70
C GLY A 193 -24.55 15.04 18.16
N PHE A 194 -25.11 16.06 18.81
CA PHE A 194 -24.87 17.46 18.44
C PHE A 194 -23.40 17.87 18.64
N TYR A 195 -22.77 17.47 19.75
CA TYR A 195 -21.35 17.73 19.99
C TYR A 195 -20.45 17.01 18.98
N ILE A 196 -20.77 15.78 18.62
CA ILE A 196 -20.06 14.99 17.60
C ILE A 196 -20.22 15.65 16.22
N MET A 197 -21.43 16.03 15.83
CA MET A 197 -21.71 16.68 14.55
C MET A 197 -20.98 18.03 14.42
N ARG A 198 -20.95 18.81 15.51
CA ARG A 198 -20.19 20.07 15.57
C ARG A 198 -18.67 19.84 15.55
N GLY A 199 -18.19 18.74 16.14
CA GLY A 199 -16.78 18.34 16.10
C GLY A 199 -16.34 17.93 14.70
N PHE A 200 -17.14 17.11 14.01
CA PHE A 200 -16.84 16.63 12.66
C PHE A 200 -16.84 17.75 11.61
N GLY A 201 -17.73 18.73 11.69
CA GLY A 201 -17.72 19.88 10.76
C GLY A 201 -16.37 20.60 10.75
N ARG A 202 -15.78 20.82 11.93
CA ARG A 202 -14.47 21.46 12.07
C ARG A 202 -13.32 20.62 11.49
N VAL A 203 -13.40 19.29 11.61
CA VAL A 203 -12.40 18.37 11.05
C VAL A 203 -12.50 18.31 9.53
N VAL A 204 -13.72 18.28 8.98
CA VAL A 204 -13.96 18.31 7.54
C VAL A 204 -13.42 19.60 6.92
N ASP A 205 -13.63 20.75 7.57
CA ASP A 205 -13.09 22.03 7.09
C ASP A 205 -11.56 22.05 7.07
N ILE A 206 -10.91 21.51 8.10
CA ILE A 206 -9.43 21.41 8.17
C ILE A 206 -8.89 20.43 7.12
N GLN A 207 -9.57 19.32 6.86
CA GLN A 207 -9.20 18.38 5.80
C GLN A 207 -9.40 18.98 4.41
N ASN A 208 -10.47 19.71 4.18
CA ASN A 208 -10.69 20.40 2.91
C ASN A 208 -9.62 21.47 2.65
N GLN A 209 -9.20 22.20 3.69
CA GLN A 209 -8.09 23.16 3.57
C GLN A 209 -6.75 22.47 3.28
N SER A 210 -6.45 21.33 3.90
CA SER A 210 -5.20 20.61 3.63
C SER A 210 -5.17 20.00 2.22
N ILE A 211 -6.31 19.52 1.72
CA ILE A 211 -6.46 19.04 0.34
C ILE A 211 -6.29 20.21 -0.65
N ASP A 212 -6.92 21.35 -0.42
CA ASP A 212 -6.77 22.54 -1.29
C ASP A 212 -5.31 23.03 -1.31
N LEU A 213 -4.63 23.05 -0.16
CA LEU A 213 -3.21 23.38 -0.08
C LEU A 213 -2.34 22.37 -0.83
N ALA A 214 -2.59 21.06 -0.70
CA ALA A 214 -1.84 20.05 -1.44
C ALA A 214 -2.06 20.13 -2.95
N VAL A 215 -3.29 20.44 -3.40
CA VAL A 215 -3.60 20.66 -4.81
C VAL A 215 -2.88 21.91 -5.33
N LYS A 216 -2.88 23.00 -4.57
CA LYS A 216 -2.14 24.24 -4.91
C LYS A 216 -0.64 24.00 -4.96
N GLU A 217 -0.07 23.26 -4.00
CA GLU A 217 1.36 22.94 -3.99
C GLU A 217 1.75 22.12 -5.23
N ARG A 218 0.95 21.10 -5.60
CA ARG A 218 1.15 20.32 -6.83
C ARG A 218 1.08 21.22 -8.07
N ALA A 219 0.11 22.13 -8.12
CA ALA A 219 -0.02 23.06 -9.23
C ALA A 219 1.19 24.02 -9.33
N LEU A 220 1.71 24.50 -8.20
CA LEU A 220 2.90 25.34 -8.15
C LEU A 220 4.16 24.58 -8.57
N LYS A 221 4.37 23.36 -8.07
CA LYS A 221 5.49 22.50 -8.49
C LYS A 221 5.45 22.20 -9.98
N ASN A 222 4.27 21.95 -10.54
CA ASN A 222 4.12 21.76 -11.98
C ASN A 222 4.48 23.04 -12.76
N LYS A 223 4.03 24.23 -12.30
CA LYS A 223 4.42 25.50 -12.93
C LYS A 223 5.91 25.75 -12.85
N GLU A 224 6.53 25.50 -11.71
CA GLU A 224 7.98 25.63 -11.53
C GLU A 224 8.74 24.70 -12.47
N LYS A 225 8.34 23.43 -12.55
CA LYS A 225 8.87 22.46 -13.52
C LYS A 225 8.82 22.99 -14.96
N TYR A 226 7.69 23.57 -15.39
CA TYR A 226 7.58 24.14 -16.73
C TYR A 226 8.49 25.34 -16.95
N ILE A 227 8.63 26.21 -15.95
CA ILE A 227 9.53 27.37 -16.01
C ILE A 227 10.97 26.88 -16.14
N VAL A 228 11.43 25.99 -15.27
CA VAL A 228 12.81 25.48 -15.30
C VAL A 228 13.08 24.77 -16.62
N ALA A 229 12.15 23.94 -17.10
CA ALA A 229 12.28 23.29 -18.40
C ALA A 229 12.43 24.29 -19.55
N SER A 230 11.63 25.38 -19.55
CA SER A 230 11.71 26.41 -20.59
C SER A 230 13.03 27.19 -20.57
N ILE A 231 13.59 27.46 -19.40
CA ILE A 231 14.86 28.18 -19.28
C ILE A 231 16.03 27.28 -19.71
N ILE A 232 16.01 25.99 -19.34
CA ILE A 232 17.03 25.03 -19.78
C ILE A 232 16.94 24.79 -21.29
N ASP A 233 15.74 24.60 -21.86
CA ASP A 233 15.56 24.48 -23.31
C ASP A 233 16.08 25.73 -24.06
N ALA A 234 15.82 26.92 -23.53
CA ALA A 234 16.35 28.17 -24.09
C ALA A 234 17.89 28.21 -24.04
N GLU A 235 18.50 27.78 -22.93
CA GLU A 235 19.97 27.69 -22.81
C GLU A 235 20.54 26.67 -23.79
N VAL A 236 19.93 25.49 -23.93
CA VAL A 236 20.34 24.45 -24.89
C VAL A 236 20.24 24.97 -26.32
N LYS A 237 19.15 25.67 -26.70
CA LYS A 237 19.01 26.29 -28.03
C LYS A 237 20.03 27.39 -28.29
N ALA A 238 20.30 28.23 -27.30
CA ALA A 238 21.33 29.26 -27.40
C ALA A 238 22.72 28.63 -27.57
N ASN A 239 23.03 27.59 -26.81
CA ASN A 239 24.26 26.82 -26.94
C ASN A 239 24.35 26.12 -28.29
N LYS A 240 23.25 25.54 -28.79
CA LYS A 240 23.18 24.96 -30.14
C LYS A 240 23.53 25.98 -31.21
N SER A 241 22.97 27.19 -31.15
CA SER A 241 23.31 28.26 -32.09
C SER A 241 24.80 28.62 -32.08
N LYS A 242 25.46 28.58 -30.91
CA LYS A 242 26.92 28.74 -30.80
C LYS A 242 27.69 27.57 -31.42
N ILE A 243 27.20 26.34 -31.24
CA ILE A 243 27.78 25.13 -31.87
C ILE A 243 27.65 25.22 -33.40
N ASP A 244 26.49 25.58 -33.93
CA ASP A 244 26.25 25.72 -35.37
C ASP A 244 27.18 26.78 -35.98
N ALA A 245 27.32 27.94 -35.31
CA ALA A 245 28.25 28.99 -35.74
C ALA A 245 29.71 28.53 -35.71
N TYR A 246 30.10 27.79 -34.66
CA TYR A 246 31.42 27.21 -34.53
C TYR A 246 31.73 26.21 -35.65
N LEU A 247 30.79 25.30 -35.94
CA LEU A 247 30.90 24.32 -37.02
C LEU A 247 31.06 25.02 -38.38
N LEU A 248 30.22 26.00 -38.68
CA LEU A 248 30.29 26.75 -39.94
C LEU A 248 31.68 27.37 -40.17
N VAL A 249 32.25 28.02 -39.15
CA VAL A 249 33.57 28.65 -39.25
C VAL A 249 34.66 27.60 -39.41
N TYR A 250 34.65 26.55 -38.61
CA TYR A 250 35.74 25.56 -38.59
C TYR A 250 35.71 24.61 -39.78
N GLU A 251 34.53 24.29 -40.31
CA GLU A 251 34.38 23.53 -41.56
C GLU A 251 34.89 24.35 -42.75
N GLU A 252 34.61 25.66 -42.80
CA GLU A 252 35.16 26.55 -43.82
C GLU A 252 36.70 26.64 -43.73
N VAL A 253 37.25 26.74 -42.51
CA VAL A 253 38.71 26.71 -42.29
C VAL A 253 39.28 25.38 -42.76
N LEU A 254 38.68 24.25 -42.41
CA LEU A 254 39.14 22.91 -42.81
C LEU A 254 39.12 22.74 -44.34
N GLN A 255 38.09 23.27 -45.01
CA GLN A 255 37.99 23.22 -46.48
C GLN A 255 39.10 24.05 -47.14
N ARG A 256 39.40 25.25 -46.61
CA ARG A 256 40.52 26.09 -47.07
C ARG A 256 41.86 25.41 -46.84
N LEU A 257 42.06 24.81 -45.66
CA LEU A 257 43.26 24.07 -45.29
C LEU A 257 43.41 22.75 -46.05
N SER A 258 42.39 22.27 -46.74
CA SER A 258 42.46 21.08 -47.60
C SER A 258 42.86 21.42 -49.05
N ASN A 259 42.67 22.67 -49.47
CA ASN A 259 43.03 23.13 -50.82
C ASN A 259 44.55 23.35 -50.93
N LYS A 260 45.24 22.52 -51.72
CA LYS A 260 46.71 22.56 -51.85
C LYS A 260 47.23 23.82 -52.57
N ASP A 261 46.36 24.51 -53.30
CA ASP A 261 46.74 25.66 -54.14
C ASP A 261 46.77 26.99 -53.38
N ILE A 262 46.28 27.02 -52.14
CA ILE A 262 46.21 28.22 -51.30
C ILE A 262 47.14 28.05 -50.09
N ALA A 263 48.07 28.99 -49.91
CA ALA A 263 48.91 29.05 -48.71
C ALA A 263 48.04 29.40 -47.49
N PRO A 264 47.98 28.55 -46.45
CA PRO A 264 47.10 28.76 -45.31
C PRO A 264 47.54 29.95 -44.44
N ASN A 265 46.56 30.64 -43.84
CA ASN A 265 46.79 31.89 -43.12
C ASN A 265 47.71 31.73 -41.88
N TYR A 266 47.62 30.62 -41.16
CA TYR A 266 48.44 30.37 -39.98
C TYR A 266 49.95 30.36 -40.28
N GLN A 267 50.37 30.04 -41.52
CA GLN A 267 51.78 30.06 -41.92
C GLN A 267 52.37 31.48 -42.04
N LYS A 268 51.53 32.52 -42.01
CA LYS A 268 51.99 33.92 -42.09
C LYS A 268 52.15 34.58 -40.72
N THR A 269 51.22 34.34 -39.81
CA THR A 269 51.14 35.07 -38.53
C THR A 269 50.99 34.18 -37.30
N GLY A 270 50.89 32.86 -37.47
CA GLY A 270 50.35 31.98 -36.45
C GLY A 270 48.83 32.16 -36.31
N GLU A 271 48.18 31.20 -35.64
CA GLU A 271 46.75 31.21 -35.39
C GLU A 271 46.43 30.52 -34.05
N ILE A 272 45.34 30.93 -33.38
CA ILE A 272 44.88 30.28 -32.15
C ILE A 272 43.63 29.48 -32.48
N ILE A 273 43.71 28.18 -32.28
CA ILE A 273 42.62 27.24 -32.50
C ILE A 273 41.96 26.93 -31.17
N GLN A 274 40.70 27.32 -31.05
CA GLN A 274 39.83 26.84 -29.98
C GLN A 274 39.45 25.36 -30.24
N LYS A 275 39.55 24.48 -29.23
CA LYS A 275 39.22 23.04 -29.39
C LYS A 275 37.73 22.72 -29.28
N GLN A 276 36.97 23.57 -28.60
CA GLN A 276 35.54 23.39 -28.31
C GLN A 276 34.84 24.74 -28.25
N PRO A 277 33.56 24.85 -28.65
CA PRO A 277 32.82 26.11 -28.55
C PRO A 277 32.65 26.59 -27.10
N VAL A 278 32.58 27.90 -26.89
CA VAL A 278 32.26 28.47 -25.55
C VAL A 278 30.77 28.33 -25.31
N LEU A 279 30.38 27.46 -24.38
CA LEU A 279 28.98 27.21 -24.05
C LEU A 279 28.68 27.67 -22.62
N ASP A 280 27.43 28.08 -22.40
CA ASP A 280 26.94 28.48 -21.08
C ASP A 280 26.42 27.26 -20.31
N ARG A 281 26.51 27.32 -18.99
CA ARG A 281 26.02 26.31 -18.04
C ARG A 281 25.32 26.94 -16.83
N SER A 282 25.23 28.26 -16.78
CA SER A 282 24.75 28.99 -15.60
C SER A 282 23.32 28.62 -15.20
N VAL A 283 22.43 28.39 -16.18
CA VAL A 283 21.05 27.96 -15.90
C VAL A 283 21.03 26.54 -15.34
N PHE A 284 21.79 25.62 -15.95
CA PHE A 284 21.89 24.25 -15.46
C PHE A 284 22.42 24.20 -14.03
N ASP A 285 23.54 24.86 -13.74
CA ASP A 285 24.18 24.83 -12.41
C ASP A 285 23.26 25.42 -11.34
N GLY A 286 22.49 26.47 -11.68
CA GLY A 286 21.53 27.12 -10.79
C GLY A 286 20.24 26.35 -10.53
N ASN A 287 19.95 25.28 -11.27
CA ASN A 287 18.69 24.52 -11.17
C ASN A 287 18.91 22.99 -11.06
N THR A 288 20.11 22.55 -10.66
CA THR A 288 20.45 21.12 -10.52
C THR A 288 19.52 20.37 -9.57
N ASP A 289 19.04 21.04 -8.52
CA ASP A 289 18.11 20.52 -7.51
C ASP A 289 16.69 20.25 -8.06
N LYS A 290 16.35 20.80 -9.24
CA LYS A 290 15.01 20.73 -9.84
C LYS A 290 14.92 19.79 -11.03
N LEU A 291 16.04 19.16 -11.42
CA LEU A 291 16.10 18.24 -12.56
C LEU A 291 15.33 16.95 -12.30
N ASP A 292 15.19 16.54 -11.04
CA ASP A 292 14.38 15.39 -10.63
C ASP A 292 12.92 15.49 -11.12
N SER A 293 12.39 16.71 -11.21
CA SER A 293 11.04 16.99 -11.69
C SER A 293 10.81 16.62 -13.16
N PHE A 294 11.87 16.51 -13.97
CA PHE A 294 11.80 16.18 -15.40
C PHE A 294 11.61 14.69 -15.69
N GLY A 295 11.81 13.84 -14.69
CA GLY A 295 11.83 12.39 -14.85
C GLY A 295 13.23 11.88 -15.18
N ALA A 296 13.50 10.62 -14.80
CA ALA A 296 14.85 10.05 -14.76
C ALA A 296 15.60 10.12 -16.11
N ARG A 297 14.89 9.90 -17.23
CA ARG A 297 15.51 9.87 -18.56
C ARG A 297 15.98 11.26 -19.00
N LEU A 298 15.07 12.23 -19.05
CA LEU A 298 15.41 13.58 -19.49
C LEU A 298 16.40 14.26 -18.53
N ALA A 299 16.26 14.05 -17.22
CA ALA A 299 17.23 14.53 -16.25
C ALA A 299 18.63 13.96 -16.52
N SER A 300 18.74 12.66 -16.80
CA SER A 300 20.00 12.00 -17.14
C SER A 300 20.60 12.58 -18.43
N ASP A 301 19.80 12.74 -19.48
CA ASP A 301 20.25 13.28 -20.76
C ASP A 301 20.79 14.72 -20.61
N VAL A 302 20.08 15.56 -19.85
CA VAL A 302 20.49 16.94 -19.52
C VAL A 302 21.80 16.93 -18.73
N ILE A 303 21.92 16.12 -17.68
CA ILE A 303 23.15 16.02 -16.86
C ILE A 303 24.34 15.60 -17.74
N HIS A 304 24.16 14.60 -18.60
CA HIS A 304 25.22 14.11 -19.47
C HIS A 304 25.65 15.14 -20.53
N TYR A 305 24.72 15.94 -21.04
CA TYR A 305 25.04 17.03 -21.95
C TYR A 305 25.88 18.11 -21.27
N TYR A 306 25.44 18.62 -20.11
CA TYR A 306 26.16 19.66 -19.38
C TYR A 306 27.47 19.17 -18.76
N ALA A 307 27.62 17.87 -18.49
CA ALA A 307 28.90 17.28 -18.09
C ALA A 307 29.97 17.35 -19.18
N ARG A 308 29.59 17.45 -20.46
CA ARG A 308 30.51 17.58 -21.60
C ARG A 308 30.89 19.02 -21.91
N ILE A 309 30.15 19.99 -21.37
CA ILE A 309 30.40 21.41 -21.58
C ILE A 309 31.58 21.86 -20.73
N LYS A 310 32.60 22.41 -21.40
CA LYS A 310 33.66 23.18 -20.76
C LYS A 310 33.33 24.67 -20.86
N THR A 311 33.17 25.33 -19.71
CA THR A 311 32.91 26.78 -19.64
C THR A 311 34.13 27.60 -20.06
N VAL A 312 35.34 27.03 -19.93
CA VAL A 312 36.60 27.59 -20.41
C VAL A 312 37.14 26.64 -21.47
N PRO A 313 37.16 27.03 -22.75
CA PRO A 313 37.65 26.17 -23.82
C PRO A 313 39.18 26.06 -23.77
N ASP A 314 39.69 24.91 -24.21
CA ASP A 314 41.12 24.73 -24.43
C ASP A 314 41.52 25.40 -25.75
N TYR A 315 42.64 26.12 -25.75
CA TYR A 315 43.22 26.75 -26.94
C TYR A 315 44.52 26.05 -27.33
N VAL A 316 44.76 25.94 -28.64
CA VAL A 316 46.02 25.48 -29.22
C VAL A 316 46.60 26.62 -30.02
N GLU A 317 47.81 27.04 -29.68
CA GLU A 317 48.57 27.95 -30.51
C GLU A 317 49.21 27.17 -31.66
N VAL A 318 48.88 27.57 -32.88
CA VAL A 318 49.47 27.03 -34.10
C VAL A 318 50.53 28.00 -34.59
N THR A 319 51.78 27.54 -34.50
CA THR A 319 52.92 28.30 -34.98
C THR A 319 53.08 28.15 -36.51
N PRO A 320 53.70 29.13 -37.20
CA PRO A 320 53.87 29.09 -38.66
C PRO A 320 54.61 27.87 -39.21
N ASP A 321 55.48 27.27 -38.40
CA ASP A 321 56.30 26.09 -38.70
C ASP A 321 55.60 24.76 -38.45
N MET A 322 54.40 24.77 -37.85
CA MET A 322 53.65 23.55 -37.55
C MET A 322 53.23 22.81 -38.84
N PRO A 323 53.43 21.48 -38.93
CA PRO A 323 53.05 20.71 -40.09
C PRO A 323 51.55 20.84 -40.40
N ARG A 324 51.23 21.09 -41.68
CA ARG A 324 49.83 21.23 -42.15
C ARG A 324 48.94 20.05 -41.77
N GLY A 325 49.47 18.83 -41.80
CA GLY A 325 48.72 17.64 -41.40
C GLY A 325 48.27 17.67 -39.94
N GLU A 326 49.13 18.17 -39.04
CA GLU A 326 48.84 18.27 -37.60
C GLU A 326 47.75 19.33 -37.31
N VAL A 327 47.81 20.45 -38.02
CA VAL A 327 46.80 21.52 -37.92
C VAL A 327 45.43 21.04 -38.44
N ILE A 328 45.41 20.39 -39.61
CA ILE A 328 44.18 19.79 -40.16
C ILE A 328 43.58 18.79 -39.18
N GLU A 329 44.39 17.92 -38.60
CA GLU A 329 43.94 16.90 -37.66
C GLU A 329 43.37 17.52 -36.38
N THR A 330 44.01 18.57 -35.87
CA THR A 330 43.53 19.31 -34.68
C THR A 330 42.16 19.94 -34.95
N ILE A 331 41.98 20.56 -36.11
CA ILE A 331 40.70 21.19 -36.50
C ILE A 331 39.63 20.12 -36.76
N ARG A 332 39.99 19.01 -37.42
CA ARG A 332 39.09 17.87 -37.66
C ARG A 332 38.53 17.32 -36.35
N MET A 333 39.39 17.07 -35.36
CA MET A 333 38.94 16.62 -34.03
C MET A 333 38.03 17.64 -33.35
N ALA A 334 38.31 18.93 -33.51
CA ALA A 334 37.48 20.00 -32.93
C ALA A 334 36.08 20.03 -33.58
N VAL A 335 36.01 19.89 -34.91
CA VAL A 335 34.75 19.79 -35.68
C VAL A 335 33.97 18.54 -35.30
N GLU A 336 34.59 17.36 -35.25
CA GLU A 336 33.91 16.10 -34.90
C GLU A 336 33.34 16.12 -33.48
N ASN A 337 34.06 16.72 -32.54
CA ASN A 337 33.56 16.89 -31.17
C ASN A 337 32.36 17.86 -31.12
N ALA A 338 32.41 18.96 -31.88
CA ALA A 338 31.31 19.90 -31.97
C ALA A 338 30.07 19.29 -32.67
N GLN A 339 30.25 18.47 -33.72
CA GLN A 339 29.17 17.76 -34.40
C GLN A 339 28.44 16.80 -33.44
N LYS A 340 29.19 15.99 -32.69
CA LYS A 340 28.61 15.11 -31.65
C LYS A 340 27.82 15.89 -30.60
N MET A 341 28.29 17.08 -30.21
CA MET A 341 27.56 17.95 -29.28
C MET A 341 26.30 18.55 -29.90
N ASN A 342 26.31 18.85 -31.21
CA ASN A 342 25.15 19.33 -31.94
C ASN A 342 24.04 18.26 -31.98
N GLU A 343 24.39 17.03 -32.32
CA GLU A 343 23.45 15.89 -32.35
C GLU A 343 22.78 15.67 -30.99
N ILE A 344 23.53 15.78 -29.89
CA ILE A 344 22.96 15.66 -28.53
C ILE A 344 22.07 16.86 -28.19
N SER A 345 22.42 18.06 -28.68
CA SER A 345 21.58 19.25 -28.51
C SER A 345 20.24 19.06 -29.23
N ASP A 346 20.23 18.51 -30.44
CA ASP A 346 19.01 18.20 -31.19
C ASP A 346 18.13 17.19 -30.44
N MET A 347 18.71 16.08 -29.98
CA MET A 347 18.00 15.09 -29.17
C MET A 347 17.38 15.68 -27.90
N LEU A 348 18.09 16.61 -27.24
CA LEU A 348 17.57 17.27 -26.04
C LEU A 348 16.44 18.24 -26.34
N VAL A 349 16.57 19.06 -27.38
CA VAL A 349 15.52 19.99 -27.80
C VAL A 349 14.24 19.22 -28.15
N GLU A 350 14.36 18.11 -28.88
CA GLU A 350 13.23 17.21 -29.14
C GLU A 350 12.69 16.59 -27.85
N GLY A 351 13.57 16.16 -26.94
CA GLY A 351 13.22 15.59 -25.64
C GLY A 351 12.33 16.51 -24.80
N PHE A 352 12.63 17.81 -24.75
CA PHE A 352 11.80 18.80 -24.04
C PHE A 352 10.39 18.94 -24.63
N VAL A 353 10.25 18.80 -25.95
CA VAL A 353 8.96 18.83 -26.65
C VAL A 353 8.18 17.54 -26.43
N GLN A 354 8.83 16.38 -26.57
CA GLN A 354 8.20 15.06 -26.45
C GLN A 354 7.69 14.77 -25.04
N HIS A 355 8.41 15.21 -24.00
CA HIS A 355 7.96 15.04 -22.60
C HIS A 355 6.87 16.05 -22.19
N ALA A 356 6.27 16.76 -23.17
CA ALA A 356 5.24 17.76 -22.99
C ALA A 356 5.61 18.84 -21.96
N LEU A 357 6.90 19.09 -21.77
CA LEU A 357 7.41 20.13 -20.86
C LEU A 357 7.33 21.51 -21.50
N ILE A 358 7.26 21.58 -22.82
CA ILE A 358 7.15 22.83 -23.55
C ILE A 358 6.12 22.62 -24.66
N LYS A 359 5.02 23.38 -24.61
CA LYS A 359 4.05 23.40 -25.70
C LYS A 359 4.74 24.04 -26.89
N HIS A 360 4.67 23.41 -28.06
CA HIS A 360 5.21 23.99 -29.29
C HIS A 360 4.51 25.33 -29.54
N ILE A 361 5.17 26.44 -29.24
CA ILE A 361 4.75 27.75 -29.73
C ILE A 361 5.31 27.80 -31.16
N GLY A 362 4.58 27.17 -32.08
CA GLY A 362 4.79 27.36 -33.50
C GLY A 362 4.48 28.83 -33.82
N VAL A 363 5.49 29.52 -34.34
CA VAL A 363 5.30 30.77 -35.11
C VAL A 363 4.65 30.42 -36.43
#